data_AF-A0A849GX22-F1
#
_entry.id   AF-A0A849GX22-F1
#
_cell.length_a   1.000
_cell.length_b   1.000
_cell.length_c   1.000
_cell.angle_alpha   90.00
_cell.angle_beta   90.00
_cell.angle_gamma   90.00
#
_symmetry.space_group_name_H-M   'P 1'
#
loop_
_entity.id
_entity.type
_entity.pdbx_description
1 polymer ?
#
loop_
_entity_poly.entity_id
_entity_poly.type
_entity_poly.pdbx_seq_one_letter_code
_entity_poly.pdbx_strand_id
1 'polypeptide(L)'
;MARSRTHSSLLFFALLALFLSATPATSQVLRTAHEESGFEEYTSYEDLMAFLQDVQATSSDMLLSSFGESLEGRVQPYAIFSRPLISQPWEAW
;
A
#
# COMPACT_ATOMS: atom_id res chain seq x y z
N MET A 1 42.11 6.76 36.79
CA MET A 1 40.69 6.50 36.47
C MET A 1 40.30 7.29 35.22
N ALA A 2 40.47 6.72 34.02
CA ALA A 2 40.08 7.38 32.77
C ALA A 2 39.93 6.34 31.65
N ARG A 3 38.73 5.78 31.48
CA ARG A 3 38.36 4.94 30.31
C ARG A 3 36.87 4.60 30.32
N SER A 4 36.04 5.46 29.74
CA SER A 4 34.69 5.07 29.26
C SER A 4 34.00 6.12 28.36
N ARG A 5 34.63 7.26 28.05
CA ARG A 5 33.98 8.34 27.28
C ARG A 5 33.87 8.07 25.77
N THR A 6 34.72 7.22 25.19
CA THR A 6 34.77 7.01 23.73
C THR A 6 33.66 6.08 23.20
N HIS A 7 33.22 5.08 23.98
CA HIS A 7 32.17 4.15 23.56
C HIS A 7 30.78 4.79 23.53
N SER A 8 30.50 5.70 24.47
CA SER A 8 29.22 6.42 24.51
C SER A 8 29.05 7.36 23.31
N SER A 9 30.12 8.03 22.89
CA SER A 9 30.10 8.89 21.70
C SER A 9 29.91 8.08 20.41
N LEU A 10 30.55 6.91 20.28
CA LEU A 10 30.38 6.04 19.12
C LEU A 10 28.95 5.50 19.00
N LEU A 11 28.32 5.12 20.12
CA LEU A 11 26.92 4.70 20.15
C LEU A 11 25.98 5.85 19.78
N PHE A 12 26.26 7.07 20.25
CA PHE A 12 25.49 8.26 19.88
C PHE A 12 25.57 8.57 18.39
N PHE A 13 26.78 8.52 17.81
CA PHE A 13 26.96 8.71 16.37
C PHE A 13 26.32 7.60 15.54
N ALA A 14 26.36 6.35 16.00
CA ALA A 14 25.68 5.24 15.33
C ALA A 14 24.16 5.38 15.36
N LEU A 15 23.59 5.79 16.50
CA LEU A 15 22.14 6.04 16.63
C LEU A 15 21.71 7.23 15.77
N LEU A 16 22.51 8.30 15.73
CA LEU A 16 22.25 9.47 14.91
C LEU A 16 22.30 9.13 13.42
N ALA A 17 23.29 8.33 12.99
CA ALA A 17 23.36 7.85 11.61
C ALA A 17 22.16 6.98 11.22
N LEU A 18 21.67 6.12 12.13
CA LEU A 18 20.46 5.33 11.92
C LEU A 18 19.20 6.20 11.80
N PHE A 19 19.12 7.26 12.60
CA PHE A 19 18.00 8.21 12.56
C PHE A 19 18.01 9.07 11.28
N LEU A 20 19.19 9.48 10.80
CA LEU A 20 19.34 10.25 9.56
C LEU A 20 19.15 9.42 8.29
N SER A 21 19.33 8.10 8.36
CA SER A 21 19.11 7.19 7.23
C SER A 21 17.66 6.71 7.11
N ALA A 22 16.76 7.19 7.99
CA ALA A 22 15.33 7.07 7.80
C ALA A 22 14.89 7.95 6.62
N THR A 23 15.02 7.44 5.39
CA THR A 23 14.40 8.04 4.22
C THR A 23 12.89 8.05 4.45
N PRO A 24 12.20 9.20 4.32
CA PRO A 24 10.74 9.19 4.34
C PRO A 24 10.28 8.27 3.22
N ALA A 25 9.52 7.22 3.57
CA ALA A 25 8.84 6.42 2.57
C ALA A 25 7.87 7.36 1.85
N THR A 26 8.25 7.80 0.66
CA THR A 26 7.32 8.52 -0.22
C THR A 26 6.21 7.54 -0.52
N SER A 27 5.00 7.82 -0.05
CA SER A 27 3.81 7.08 -0.46
C SER A 27 3.76 7.15 -1.98
N GLN A 28 4.02 6.02 -2.64
CA GLN A 28 3.92 5.94 -4.09
C GLN A 28 2.46 6.19 -4.44
N VAL A 29 2.21 7.23 -5.22
CA VAL A 29 0.87 7.51 -5.74
C VAL A 29 0.56 6.39 -6.72
N LEU A 30 -0.32 5.46 -6.31
CA LEU A 30 -0.83 4.43 -7.21
C LEU A 30 -1.62 5.11 -8.32
N ARG A 31 -1.33 4.71 -9.56
CA ARG A 31 -1.99 5.19 -10.77
C ARG A 31 -2.34 4.02 -11.64
N THR A 32 -3.46 4.11 -12.33
CA THR A 32 -3.83 3.18 -13.38
C THR A 32 -3.03 3.47 -14.66
N ALA A 33 -2.89 2.51 -15.57
CA ALA A 33 -2.23 2.74 -16.87
C ALA A 33 -2.87 3.91 -17.66
N HIS A 34 -4.19 4.08 -17.53
CA HIS A 34 -4.90 5.23 -18.09
C HIS A 34 -4.46 6.57 -17.49
N GLU A 35 -4.17 6.64 -16.20
CA GLU A 35 -3.64 7.87 -15.58
C GLU A 35 -2.15 8.08 -15.88
N GLU A 36 -1.37 7.00 -15.98
CA GLU A 36 0.06 7.06 -16.32
C GLU A 36 0.31 7.54 -17.74
N SER A 37 -0.52 7.09 -18.68
CA SER A 37 -0.47 7.50 -20.10
C SER A 37 -0.98 8.92 -20.35
N GLY A 38 -1.52 9.61 -19.33
CA GLY A 38 -2.16 10.91 -19.51
C GLY A 38 -3.53 10.82 -20.17
N PHE A 39 -4.27 9.74 -19.89
CA PHE A 39 -5.63 9.46 -20.37
C PHE A 39 -5.73 9.12 -21.87
N GLU A 40 -4.66 8.57 -22.44
CA GLU A 40 -4.57 8.18 -23.85
C GLU A 40 -4.78 6.67 -24.08
N GLU A 41 -4.46 5.85 -23.07
CA GLU A 41 -4.55 4.39 -23.15
C GLU A 41 -5.53 3.83 -22.12
N TYR A 42 -6.32 2.83 -22.47
CA TYR A 42 -7.19 2.17 -21.51
C TYR A 42 -6.41 1.21 -20.60
N THR A 43 -6.80 1.16 -19.33
CA THR A 43 -6.31 0.15 -18.39
C THR A 43 -6.82 -1.22 -18.80
N SER A 44 -5.90 -2.16 -19.04
CA SER A 44 -6.26 -3.56 -19.29
C SER A 44 -6.89 -4.20 -18.05
N TYR A 45 -7.54 -5.35 -18.21
CA TYR A 45 -8.08 -6.08 -17.06
C TYR A 45 -6.95 -6.53 -16.12
N GLU A 46 -5.86 -7.01 -16.68
CA GLU A 46 -4.68 -7.48 -15.97
C GLU A 46 -4.07 -6.35 -15.13
N ASP A 47 -3.93 -5.16 -15.72
CA ASP A 47 -3.43 -3.96 -15.03
C ASP A 47 -4.42 -3.47 -13.97
N LEU A 48 -5.73 -3.53 -14.24
CA LEU A 48 -6.75 -3.16 -13.26
C LEU A 48 -6.70 -4.08 -12.03
N MET A 49 -6.55 -5.39 -12.24
CA MET A 49 -6.46 -6.35 -11.14
C MET A 49 -5.19 -6.14 -10.31
N ALA A 50 -4.04 -5.87 -10.95
CA ALA A 50 -2.81 -5.53 -10.26
C ALA A 50 -2.96 -4.23 -9.44
N PHE A 51 -3.53 -3.18 -10.05
CA PHE A 51 -3.80 -1.92 -9.38
C PHE A 51 -4.69 -2.10 -8.14
N LEU A 52 -5.79 -2.87 -8.25
CA LEU A 52 -6.68 -3.13 -7.11
C LEU A 52 -5.97 -3.90 -5.98
N GLN A 53 -5.07 -4.83 -6.30
CA GLN A 53 -4.27 -5.54 -5.30
C GLN A 53 -3.30 -4.59 -4.58
N ASP A 54 -2.65 -3.68 -5.30
CA ASP A 54 -1.76 -2.67 -4.72
C ASP A 54 -2.53 -1.69 -3.80
N VAL A 55 -3.74 -1.29 -4.19
CA VAL A 55 -4.61 -0.47 -3.33
C VAL A 55 -4.99 -1.24 -2.05
N GLN A 56 -5.26 -2.54 -2.12
CA GLN A 56 -5.59 -3.33 -0.93
C GLN A 56 -4.39 -3.47 0.01
N ALA A 57 -3.19 -3.65 -0.55
CA ALA A 57 -1.96 -3.78 0.22
C ALA A 57 -1.59 -2.50 0.98
N THR A 58 -2.05 -1.34 0.50
CA THR A 58 -1.71 -0.03 1.07
C THR A 58 -2.83 0.60 1.90
N SER A 59 -4.07 0.12 1.79
CA SER A 59 -5.24 0.70 2.46
C SER A 59 -5.80 -0.23 3.53
N SER A 60 -6.04 0.31 4.74
CA SER A 60 -6.84 -0.36 5.78
C SER A 60 -8.34 -0.30 5.54
N ASP A 61 -8.77 0.53 4.59
CA ASP A 61 -10.17 0.88 4.41
C ASP A 61 -10.83 0.09 3.28
N MET A 62 -10.07 -0.77 2.57
CA MET A 62 -10.56 -1.52 1.42
C MET A 62 -10.65 -3.03 1.68
N LEU A 63 -11.82 -3.60 1.39
CA LEU A 63 -12.01 -5.03 1.20
C LEU A 63 -12.20 -5.32 -0.30
N LEU A 64 -11.24 -6.01 -0.90
CA LEU A 64 -11.33 -6.54 -2.27
C LEU A 64 -11.73 -8.01 -2.22
N SER A 65 -12.72 -8.38 -3.03
CA SER A 65 -13.18 -9.75 -3.19
C SER A 65 -13.78 -9.94 -4.58
N SER A 66 -14.34 -11.11 -4.87
CA SER A 66 -14.96 -11.43 -6.15
C SER A 66 -16.34 -12.07 -5.98
N PHE A 67 -17.22 -11.87 -6.95
CA PHE A 67 -18.59 -12.41 -6.90
C PHE A 67 -18.85 -13.48 -7.97
N GLY A 68 -17.90 -13.73 -8.87
CA GLY A 68 -18.02 -14.76 -9.88
C GLY A 68 -16.99 -14.60 -11.00
N GLU A 69 -17.24 -15.33 -12.09
CA GLU A 69 -16.43 -15.31 -13.30
C GLU A 69 -17.30 -14.92 -14.50
N SER A 70 -16.70 -14.27 -15.49
CA SER A 70 -17.36 -14.01 -16.77
C SER A 70 -17.40 -15.28 -17.63
N LEU A 71 -18.12 -15.24 -18.76
CA LEU A 71 -18.13 -16.35 -19.73
C LEU A 71 -16.74 -16.63 -20.32
N GLU A 72 -15.83 -15.67 -20.27
CA GLU A 72 -14.44 -15.77 -20.73
C GLU A 72 -13.49 -16.25 -19.62
N GLY A 73 -14.01 -16.57 -18.42
CA GLY A 73 -13.21 -16.99 -17.28
C GLY A 73 -12.50 -15.85 -16.54
N ARG A 74 -12.89 -14.59 -16.77
CA ARG A 74 -12.33 -13.45 -16.02
C ARG A 74 -13.04 -13.30 -14.69
N VAL A 75 -12.28 -13.21 -13.60
CA VAL A 75 -12.84 -12.94 -12.27
C VAL A 75 -13.51 -11.55 -12.28
N GLN A 76 -14.70 -11.45 -11.70
CA GLN A 76 -15.40 -10.18 -11.55
C GLN A 76 -15.16 -9.65 -10.13
N PRO A 77 -14.29 -8.64 -9.95
CA PRO A 77 -13.98 -8.10 -8.64
C PRO A 77 -15.07 -7.17 -8.13
N TYR A 78 -15.14 -7.01 -6.82
CA TYR A 78 -15.79 -5.88 -6.16
C TYR A 78 -14.92 -5.37 -5.03
N ALA A 79 -14.96 -4.06 -4.79
CA ALA A 79 -14.24 -3.39 -3.71
C ALA A 79 -15.24 -2.66 -2.80
N ILE A 80 -15.10 -2.86 -1.50
CA ILE A 80 -15.85 -2.15 -0.47
C ILE A 80 -14.89 -1.20 0.23
N PHE A 81 -15.25 0.08 0.29
CA PHE A 81 -14.51 1.09 1.03
C PHE A 81 -15.34 1.58 2.22
N SER A 82 -14.78 1.50 3.43
CA SER A 82 -15.49 1.89 4.66
C SER A 82 -14.55 2.28 5.80
N ARG A 83 -15.04 3.11 6.71
CA ARG A 83 -14.37 3.47 7.98
C ARG A 83 -15.38 3.43 9.12
N PRO A 84 -15.32 2.46 10.06
CA PRO A 84 -14.36 1.33 10.10
C PRO A 84 -14.56 0.35 8.94
N LEU A 85 -13.58 -0.52 8.69
CA LEU A 85 -13.71 -1.55 7.67
C LEU A 85 -14.86 -2.51 8.03
N ILE A 86 -15.84 -2.60 7.14
CA ILE A 86 -16.99 -3.51 7.27
C ILE A 86 -16.70 -4.74 6.42
N SER A 87 -16.45 -5.86 7.09
CA SER A 87 -16.26 -7.18 6.49
C SER A 87 -17.53 -8.01 6.45
N GLN A 88 -18.50 -7.67 7.31
CA GLN A 88 -19.74 -8.40 7.47
C GLN A 88 -20.93 -7.46 7.55
N PRO A 89 -22.10 -7.79 6.95
CA PRO A 89 -23.23 -6.87 6.89
C PRO A 89 -23.71 -6.34 8.25
N TRP A 90 -23.60 -7.14 9.33
CA TRP A 90 -24.01 -6.73 10.68
C TRP A 90 -23.07 -5.72 11.35
N GLU A 91 -21.89 -5.48 10.77
CA GLU A 91 -20.95 -4.45 11.25
C GLU A 91 -21.36 -3.04 10.79
N ALA A 92 -22.30 -2.93 9.84
CA ALA A 92 -22.90 -1.67 9.39
C ALA A 92 -24.08 -1.29 10.30
N TRP A 93 -23.84 -0.43 11.29
CA TRP A 93 -24.85 0.12 12.21
C TRP A 93 -24.98 1.63 12.09
#